data_AF-A0A915LGL8-F1
#
_entry.id   AF-A0A915LGL8-F1
#
_cell.length_a   1.000
_cell.length_b   1.000
_cell.length_c   1.000
_cell.angle_alpha   90.00
_cell.angle_beta   90.00
_cell.angle_gamma   90.00
#
_symmetry.space_group_name_H-M   'P 1'
#
loop_
_entity.id
_entity.type
_entity.pdbx_description
1 polymer ?
#
loop_
_entity_poly.entity_id
_entity_poly.type
_entity_poly.pdbx_seq_one_letter_code
_entity_poly.pdbx_strand_id
1 'polypeptide(L)'
;MSIDQAGNKRVMLPSVIGHFNKTLKGNLDRDKIRNIIRKELITVGPTTLALPLTEEFLHYDSGIFHPYPEKDFENRIIYWHVVRLIGWGHDEGDRLYWIAANSFGEQWGENGHFKVDTSLLENFGLEYEAGL
;
A
#
# COMPACT_ATOMS: atom_id res chain seq x y z
N MET A 1 4.59 -11.83 8.56
CA MET A 1 4.21 -12.69 9.71
C MET A 1 5.24 -12.49 10.82
N SER A 2 4.93 -11.75 11.89
CA SER A 2 5.89 -11.47 12.96
C SER A 2 5.84 -12.56 14.03
N ILE A 3 6.99 -13.18 14.27
CA ILE A 3 7.19 -14.19 15.32
C ILE A 3 7.93 -13.48 16.45
N ASP A 4 7.51 -13.69 17.71
CA ASP A 4 8.25 -13.16 18.85
C ASP A 4 9.59 -13.89 19.06
N GLN A 5 10.41 -13.40 19.98
CA GLN A 5 11.71 -14.02 20.30
C GLN A 5 11.59 -15.46 20.85
N ALA A 6 10.38 -15.87 21.27
CA ALA A 6 10.09 -17.20 21.78
C ALA A 6 9.50 -18.14 20.70
N GLY A 7 9.42 -17.71 19.44
CA GLY A 7 8.88 -18.53 18.36
C GLY A 7 7.36 -18.54 18.29
N ASN A 8 6.67 -17.75 19.12
CA ASN A 8 5.22 -17.66 19.08
C ASN A 8 4.78 -16.70 17.99
N LYS A 9 3.72 -17.07 17.26
CA LYS A 9 3.04 -16.15 16.36
C LYS A 9 2.49 -15.00 17.19
N ARG A 10 2.96 -13.77 16.95
CA ARG A 10 2.34 -12.59 17.57
C ARG A 10 0.87 -12.52 17.14
N VAL A 11 0.01 -12.06 18.05
CA VAL A 11 -1.43 -11.90 17.77
C VAL A 11 -1.57 -11.01 16.54
N MET A 12 -2.13 -11.56 15.47
CA MET A 12 -2.51 -10.80 14.29
C MET A 12 -3.81 -10.05 14.61
N LEU A 13 -3.67 -8.79 15.00
CA LEU A 13 -4.82 -7.89 15.04
C LEU A 13 -5.25 -7.67 13.59
N PRO A 14 -6.50 -8.00 13.22
CA PRO A 14 -6.97 -7.73 11.88
C PRO A 14 -7.09 -6.21 11.71
N SER A 15 -6.66 -5.69 10.56
CA SER A 15 -7.06 -4.34 10.14
C SER A 15 -8.58 -4.22 10.14
N VAL A 16 -9.13 -3.01 10.11
CA VAL A 16 -10.59 -2.77 10.02
C VAL A 16 -11.21 -3.59 8.88
N ILE A 17 -10.54 -3.63 7.71
CA ILE A 17 -10.92 -4.46 6.57
C ILE A 17 -10.86 -5.96 6.91
N GLY A 18 -9.78 -6.40 7.56
CA GLY A 18 -9.64 -7.79 8.03
C GLY A 18 -10.72 -8.20 9.04
N HIS A 19 -11.16 -7.27 9.89
CA HIS A 19 -12.25 -7.50 10.83
C HIS A 19 -13.59 -7.60 10.11
N PHE A 20 -13.86 -6.70 9.15
CA PHE A 20 -15.05 -6.78 8.30
C PHE A 20 -15.10 -8.08 7.51
N ASN A 21 -14.01 -8.52 6.90
CA ASN A 21 -13.97 -9.79 6.17
C ASN A 21 -14.24 -11.01 7.08
N LYS A 22 -13.90 -10.94 8.37
CA LYS A 22 -14.20 -12.01 9.34
C LYS A 22 -15.66 -11.99 9.83
N THR A 23 -16.32 -10.84 9.78
CA THR A 23 -17.65 -10.64 10.40
C THR A 23 -18.80 -10.52 9.40
N LEU A 24 -18.51 -10.16 8.15
CA LEU A 24 -19.49 -10.05 7.08
C LEU A 24 -19.74 -11.41 6.41
N LYS A 25 -20.97 -11.64 5.95
CA LYS A 25 -21.29 -12.75 5.01
C LYS A 25 -20.76 -12.39 3.61
N GLY A 26 -19.45 -12.48 3.42
CA GLY A 26 -18.76 -12.23 2.15
C GLY A 26 -17.56 -11.30 2.32
N ASN A 27 -16.46 -11.59 1.61
CA ASN A 27 -15.28 -10.73 1.60
C ASN A 27 -15.58 -9.42 0.85
N LEU A 28 -15.03 -8.31 1.34
CA LEU A 28 -14.97 -7.07 0.58
C LEU A 28 -14.15 -7.30 -0.68
N ASP A 29 -14.72 -6.99 -1.84
CA ASP A 29 -13.99 -6.95 -3.10
C ASP A 29 -13.01 -5.75 -3.11
N ARG A 30 -12.04 -5.81 -4.02
CA ARG A 30 -10.97 -4.81 -4.16
C ARG A 30 -11.53 -3.41 -4.42
N ASP A 31 -12.57 -3.30 -5.23
CA ASP A 31 -13.18 -2.02 -5.56
C ASP A 31 -13.88 -1.37 -4.36
N LYS A 32 -14.54 -2.17 -3.50
CA LYS A 32 -15.07 -1.69 -2.22
C LYS A 32 -13.98 -1.20 -1.29
N ILE A 33 -12.85 -1.91 -1.21
CA ILE A 33 -11.70 -1.49 -0.39
C ILE A 33 -11.15 -0.14 -0.90
N ARG A 34 -10.87 -0.04 -2.21
CA ARG A 34 -10.43 1.20 -2.85
C ARG A 34 -11.41 2.34 -2.60
N ASN A 35 -12.71 2.06 -2.69
CA ASN A 35 -13.77 3.03 -2.39
C ASN A 35 -13.75 3.52 -0.94
N ILE A 36 -13.50 2.64 0.04
CA ILE A 36 -13.39 3.01 1.45
C ILE A 36 -12.19 3.96 1.65
N ILE A 37 -11.02 3.61 1.11
CA ILE A 37 -9.81 4.43 1.25
C ILE A 37 -9.98 5.79 0.56
N ARG A 38 -10.55 5.82 -0.65
CA ARG A 38 -10.85 7.09 -1.33
C ARG A 38 -11.80 7.96 -0.50
N LYS A 39 -12.82 7.36 0.12
CA LYS A 39 -13.72 8.09 1.02
C LYS A 39 -12.98 8.65 2.23
N GLU A 40 -12.14 7.86 2.88
CA GLU A 40 -11.30 8.31 4.01
C GLU A 40 -10.43 9.51 3.63
N LEU A 41 -9.73 9.43 2.49
CA LEU A 41 -8.92 10.52 1.96
C LEU A 41 -9.73 11.81 1.72
N ILE A 42 -10.99 11.69 1.27
CA ILE A 42 -11.88 12.84 1.06
C ILE A 42 -12.38 13.42 2.40
N THR A 43 -12.77 12.55 3.34
CA THR A 43 -13.49 12.99 4.54
C THR A 43 -12.59 13.36 5.71
N VAL A 44 -11.44 12.68 5.83
CA VAL A 44 -10.52 12.80 6.97
C VAL A 44 -9.20 13.42 6.52
N GLY A 45 -8.76 13.11 5.30
CA GLY A 45 -7.50 13.59 4.74
C GLY A 45 -6.46 12.48 4.60
N PRO A 46 -5.17 12.83 4.47
CA PRO A 46 -4.10 11.86 4.25
C PRO A 46 -4.06 10.76 5.32
N THR A 47 -3.84 9.52 4.89
CA THR A 47 -3.76 8.33 5.75
C THR A 47 -2.42 7.60 5.58
N THR A 48 -2.19 6.56 6.38
CA THR A 48 -0.94 5.81 6.39
C THR A 48 -1.01 4.63 5.42
N LEU A 49 0.08 4.40 4.68
CA LEU A 49 0.21 3.29 3.74
C LEU A 49 1.51 2.54 4.01
N ALA A 50 1.42 1.24 4.27
CA ALA A 50 2.58 0.36 4.43
C ALA A 50 2.75 -0.54 3.20
N LEU A 51 3.90 -0.46 2.52
CA LEU A 51 4.17 -1.25 1.32
C LEU A 51 5.51 -1.99 1.40
N PRO A 52 5.59 -3.21 0.85
CA PRO A 52 6.87 -3.89 0.67
C PRO A 52 7.67 -3.20 -0.43
N LEU A 53 8.94 -2.90 -0.14
CA LEU A 53 9.85 -2.29 -1.11
C LEU A 53 10.83 -3.30 -1.69
N THR A 54 11.12 -3.12 -2.97
CA THR A 54 12.20 -3.77 -3.71
C THR A 54 13.29 -2.76 -4.05
N GLU A 55 14.47 -3.22 -4.44
CA GLU A 55 15.61 -2.35 -4.75
C GLU A 55 15.32 -1.35 -5.88
N GLU A 56 14.52 -1.73 -6.88
CA GLU A 56 14.14 -0.81 -7.96
C GLU A 56 13.29 0.38 -7.47
N PHE A 57 12.57 0.25 -6.35
CA PHE A 57 11.82 1.38 -5.79
C PHE A 57 12.77 2.49 -5.31
N LEU A 58 13.95 2.15 -4.79
CA LEU A 58 14.93 3.14 -4.35
C LEU A 58 15.39 4.05 -5.50
N HIS A 59 15.31 3.54 -6.72
CA HIS A 59 15.70 4.21 -7.96
C HIS A 59 14.50 4.82 -8.71
N TYR A 60 13.31 4.88 -8.09
CA TYR A 60 12.15 5.53 -8.68
C TYR A 60 12.40 7.03 -8.91
N ASP A 61 12.09 7.47 -10.13
CA ASP A 61 12.22 8.86 -10.57
C ASP A 61 10.86 9.45 -10.93
N SER A 62 10.08 8.77 -11.78
CA SER A 62 8.79 9.29 -12.25
C SER A 62 7.86 8.18 -12.78
N GLY A 63 6.59 8.54 -13.01
CA GLY A 63 5.58 7.62 -13.57
C GLY A 63 4.87 6.78 -12.52
N ILE A 64 4.13 5.75 -12.96
CA ILE A 64 3.43 4.83 -12.05
C ILE A 64 4.38 3.66 -11.74
N PHE A 65 4.81 3.56 -10.49
CA PHE A 65 5.67 2.48 -10.05
C PHE A 65 4.96 1.13 -10.16
N HIS A 66 5.65 0.22 -10.85
CA HIS A 66 5.31 -1.19 -10.93
C HIS A 66 6.61 -2.00 -10.85
N PRO A 67 6.77 -2.91 -9.88
CA PRO A 67 7.99 -3.65 -9.69
C PRO A 67 8.21 -4.60 -10.84
N TYR A 68 9.46 -4.65 -11.27
CA TYR A 68 9.87 -5.47 -12.38
C TYR A 68 11.19 -6.17 -12.04
N PRO A 69 11.29 -7.50 -12.24
CA PRO A 69 10.21 -8.40 -12.64
C PRO A 69 9.17 -8.61 -11.52
N GLU A 70 7.92 -8.89 -11.90
CA GLU A 70 6.87 -9.32 -10.97
C GLU A 70 7.16 -10.70 -10.37
N LYS A 71 7.86 -11.55 -11.14
CA LYS A 71 8.24 -12.88 -10.69
C LYS A 71 9.16 -12.79 -9.48
N ASP A 72 8.90 -13.64 -8.49
CA ASP A 72 9.69 -13.75 -7.26
C ASP A 72 9.73 -12.45 -6.43
N PHE A 73 8.75 -11.54 -6.60
CA PHE A 73 8.68 -10.27 -5.87
C PHE A 73 8.89 -10.43 -4.36
N GLU A 74 8.24 -11.40 -3.72
CA GLU A 74 8.35 -11.66 -2.28
C GLU A 74 9.79 -11.91 -1.81
N ASN A 75 10.60 -12.57 -2.64
CA ASN A 75 12.00 -12.86 -2.34
C ASN A 75 12.92 -11.65 -2.57
N ARG A 76 12.43 -10.62 -3.28
CA ARG A 76 13.16 -9.37 -3.55
C ARG A 76 12.76 -8.25 -2.60
N ILE A 77 11.81 -8.49 -1.69
CA ILE A 77 11.43 -7.52 -0.67
C ILE A 77 12.63 -7.29 0.25
N ILE A 78 13.12 -6.06 0.27
CA ILE A 78 14.25 -5.67 1.12
C ILE A 78 13.79 -5.22 2.51
N TYR A 79 12.66 -4.50 2.59
CA TYR A 79 12.02 -4.09 3.85
C TYR A 79 10.58 -3.61 3.61
N TRP A 80 9.83 -3.42 4.71
CA TRP A 80 8.52 -2.77 4.70
C TRP A 80 8.68 -1.28 5.00
N HIS A 81 8.04 -0.44 4.19
CA HIS A 81 8.13 1.01 4.31
C HIS A 81 6.77 1.63 4.55
N VAL A 82 6.73 2.68 5.36
CA VAL A 82 5.50 3.39 5.72
C VAL A 82 5.57 4.80 5.15
N VAL A 83 4.55 5.16 4.39
CA VAL A 83 4.43 6.44 3.69
C VAL A 83 3.07 7.08 3.96
N ARG A 84 2.93 8.35 3.57
CA ARG A 84 1.66 9.06 3.67
C ARG A 84 0.91 8.99 2.34
N LEU A 85 -0.23 8.31 2.33
CA LEU A 85 -1.15 8.31 1.20
C LEU A 85 -1.90 9.63 1.16
N ILE A 86 -1.80 10.35 0.05
CA ILE A 86 -2.34 11.72 -0.08
C ILE A 86 -3.40 11.85 -1.17
N GLY A 87 -3.52 10.86 -2.06
CA GLY A 87 -4.47 10.93 -3.16
C GLY A 87 -4.44 9.72 -4.08
N TRP A 88 -5.17 9.82 -5.19
CA TRP A 88 -5.24 8.83 -6.25
C TRP A 88 -5.47 9.52 -7.59
N GLY A 89 -5.25 8.78 -8.67
CA GLY A 89 -5.60 9.19 -10.02
C GLY A 89 -5.91 7.99 -10.90
N HIS A 90 -6.25 8.26 -12.16
CA HIS A 90 -6.43 7.23 -13.19
C HIS A 90 -5.48 7.52 -14.34
N ASP A 91 -4.91 6.46 -14.94
CA ASP A 91 -4.15 6.58 -16.18
C ASP A 91 -5.09 6.69 -17.40
N GLU A 92 -4.52 6.77 -18.61
CA GLU A 92 -5.30 6.84 -19.86
C GLU A 92 -6.21 5.63 -20.10
N GLY A 93 -5.88 4.49 -19.47
CA GLY A 93 -6.65 3.25 -19.54
C GLY A 93 -7.63 3.06 -18.38
N ASP A 94 -7.93 4.12 -17.63
CA ASP A 94 -8.80 4.11 -16.43
C ASP A 94 -8.28 3.21 -15.29
N ARG A 95 -6.96 2.95 -15.25
CA ARG A 95 -6.35 2.19 -14.15
C ARG A 95 -6.07 3.11 -12.98
N LEU A 96 -6.62 2.75 -11.83
CA LEU A 96 -6.41 3.46 -10.58
C LEU A 96 -4.97 3.30 -10.09
N TYR A 97 -4.34 4.43 -9.71
CA TYR A 97 -3.07 4.47 -8.99
C TYR A 97 -3.20 5.33 -7.73
N TRP A 98 -2.38 5.01 -6.72
CA TRP A 98 -2.26 5.79 -5.50
C TRP A 98 -1.13 6.81 -5.62
N ILE A 99 -1.29 7.95 -4.94
CA ILE A 99 -0.28 9.01 -4.82
C ILE A 99 0.13 9.10 -3.36
N ALA A 100 1.41 8.93 -3.08
CA ALA A 100 1.95 8.99 -1.73
C ALA A 100 3.14 9.93 -1.63
N ALA A 101 3.25 10.60 -0.48
CA ALA A 101 4.40 11.39 -0.10
C ALA A 101 5.39 10.48 0.65
N ASN A 102 6.62 10.43 0.14
CA ASN A 102 7.71 9.68 0.75
C ASN A 102 8.51 10.57 1.74
N SER A 103 9.43 9.96 2.47
CA SER A 103 10.29 10.60 3.47
C SER A 103 11.77 10.64 3.07
N PHE A 104 12.08 10.44 1.78
CA PHE A 104 13.46 10.44 1.23
C PHE A 104 13.93 11.82 0.74
N GLY A 105 13.16 12.88 1.01
CA GLY A 105 13.45 14.24 0.57
C GLY A 105 12.89 14.57 -0.82
N GLU A 106 12.86 15.86 -1.15
CA GLU A 106 12.24 16.38 -2.36
C GLU A 106 12.99 16.02 -3.65
N GLN A 107 14.27 15.64 -3.55
CA GLN A 107 15.08 15.26 -4.70
C GLN A 107 14.76 13.84 -5.22
N TRP A 108 14.01 13.07 -4.46
CA TRP A 108 13.66 11.70 -4.80
C TRP A 108 12.29 11.65 -5.47
N GLY A 109 12.15 10.84 -6.53
CA GLY A 109 10.89 10.68 -7.25
C GLY A 109 10.34 11.99 -7.80
N GLU A 110 9.01 12.11 -7.79
CA GLU A 110 8.30 13.29 -8.30
C GLU A 110 8.19 14.35 -7.18
N ASN A 111 9.28 15.08 -6.91
CA ASN A 111 9.38 16.07 -5.84
C ASN A 111 9.07 15.48 -4.44
N GLY A 112 9.65 14.32 -4.12
CA GLY A 112 9.40 13.59 -2.87
C GLY A 112 8.12 12.74 -2.88
N HIS A 113 7.40 12.69 -4.00
CA HIS A 113 6.18 11.90 -4.16
C HIS A 113 6.41 10.74 -5.11
N PHE A 114 5.50 9.77 -5.06
CA PHE A 114 5.45 8.70 -6.04
C PHE A 114 4.02 8.27 -6.31
N LYS A 115 3.84 7.68 -7.50
CA LYS A 115 2.61 7.01 -7.89
C LYS A 115 2.85 5.51 -7.89
N VAL A 116 1.88 4.73 -7.45
CA VAL A 116 1.98 3.26 -7.41
C VAL A 116 0.69 2.60 -7.88
N ASP A 117 0.81 1.53 -8.65
CA ASP A 117 -0.33 0.75 -9.13
C ASP A 117 -1.08 0.11 -7.94
N THR A 118 -2.40 0.30 -7.89
CA THR A 118 -3.24 -0.32 -6.85
C THR A 118 -3.26 -1.85 -6.89
N SER A 119 -3.05 -2.43 -8.07
CA SER A 119 -3.01 -3.87 -8.31
C SER A 119 -1.80 -4.51 -7.64
N LEU A 120 -0.66 -3.83 -7.71
CA LEU A 120 0.57 -4.25 -7.06
C LEU A 120 0.35 -4.38 -5.56
N LEU A 121 -0.19 -3.30 -5.02
CA LEU A 121 -0.46 -3.11 -3.62
C LEU A 121 -1.36 -4.22 -3.04
N GLU A 122 -2.39 -4.63 -3.77
CA GLU A 122 -3.32 -5.68 -3.35
C GLU A 122 -2.75 -7.11 -3.43
N ASN A 123 -1.76 -7.35 -4.28
CA ASN A 123 -1.19 -8.68 -4.48
C ASN A 123 -0.18 -9.06 -3.40
N PHE A 124 0.45 -8.09 -2.74
CA PHE A 124 1.57 -8.34 -1.83
C PHE A 124 1.29 -7.96 -0.36
N GLY A 125 0.01 -7.95 0.02
CA GLY A 125 -0.39 -7.93 1.43
C GLY A 125 -0.34 -6.55 2.06
N LEU A 126 -0.89 -5.55 1.39
CA LEU A 126 -0.96 -4.21 1.95
C LEU A 126 -1.75 -4.13 3.24
N GLU A 127 -1.11 -3.53 4.23
CA GLU A 127 -1.75 -3.09 5.46
C GLU A 127 -2.09 -1.61 5.29
N TYR A 128 -3.36 -1.36 4.94
CA TYR A 128 -3.96 -0.06 5.21
C TYR A 128 -4.14 0.01 6.73
N GLU A 129 -3.18 0.62 7.41
CA GLU A 129 -3.36 1.11 8.76
C GLU A 129 -4.22 2.37 8.67
N ALA A 130 -5.50 2.19 8.31
CA ALA A 130 -6.53 3.20 8.48
C ALA A 130 -6.64 3.40 9.98
N GLY A 131 -5.92 4.40 10.47
CA GLY A 131 -5.87 4.75 11.87
C GLY A 131 -7.24 5.22 12.34
N LEU A 132 -7.85 4.43 13.22
CA LEU A 132 -8.62 4.93 14.34
C LEU A 132 -8.01 4.36 15.61
#